data_AF-A0A9N9TJ81-F1
#
_entry.id   AF-A0A9N9TJ81-F1
#
_cell.length_a   1.000
_cell.length_b   1.000
_cell.length_c   1.000
_cell.angle_alpha   90.00
_cell.angle_beta   90.00
_cell.angle_gamma   90.00
#
_symmetry.space_group_name_H-M   'P 1'
#
loop_
_entity.id
_entity.type
_entity.pdbx_description
1 polymer ?
#
loop_
_entity_poly.entity_id
_entity_poly.type
_entity_poly.pdbx_seq_one_letter_code
_entity_poly.pdbx_strand_id
1 'polypeptide(L)'
;MNDMWIRFFVATIFVACRFLVRTQEVCTTPENHVGVCILLQKCPSIFASSSDFETPLTLERLDFLIESQCGFDGINPKVCCSVEELQSL
;
A
#
# COMPACT_ATOMS: atom_id res chain seq x y z
N MET A 1 41.38 -10.07 23.37
CA MET A 1 40.36 -9.36 24.16
C MET A 1 39.48 -8.41 23.31
N ASN A 2 39.71 -8.31 21.98
CA ASN A 2 39.00 -7.38 21.09
C ASN A 2 37.99 -8.06 20.13
N ASP A 3 38.13 -9.37 19.87
CA ASP A 3 37.23 -10.13 18.99
C ASP A 3 35.81 -10.31 19.51
N MET A 4 35.67 -10.46 20.84
CA MET A 4 34.37 -10.77 21.43
C MET A 4 33.39 -9.61 21.27
N TRP A 5 33.88 -8.37 21.37
CA TRP A 5 33.08 -7.16 21.17
C TRP A 5 32.67 -6.99 19.71
N ILE A 6 33.56 -7.25 18.76
CA ILE A 6 33.28 -7.12 17.32
C ILE A 6 32.15 -8.09 16.91
N ARG A 7 32.20 -9.33 17.40
CA ARG A 7 31.16 -10.33 17.11
C ARG A 7 29.81 -9.94 17.69
N PHE A 8 29.79 -9.35 18.89
CA PHE A 8 28.57 -8.81 19.49
C PHE A 8 28.00 -7.63 18.67
N PHE A 9 28.82 -6.65 18.29
CA PHE A 9 28.38 -5.51 17.49
C PHE A 9 27.84 -5.94 16.13
N VAL A 10 28.53 -6.84 15.41
CA VAL A 10 28.07 -7.36 14.12
C VAL A 10 26.76 -8.12 14.26
N ALA A 11 26.61 -8.97 15.29
CA ALA A 11 25.37 -9.70 15.55
C ALA A 11 24.21 -8.74 15.87
N THR A 12 24.44 -7.70 16.67
CA THR A 12 23.40 -6.72 17.01
C THR A 12 22.94 -5.90 15.81
N ILE A 13 23.84 -5.51 14.90
CA ILE A 13 23.50 -4.81 13.66
C ILE A 13 22.69 -5.72 12.73
N PHE A 14 23.09 -6.98 12.59
CA PHE A 14 22.39 -7.94 11.74
C PHE A 14 20.95 -8.22 12.22
N VAL A 15 20.76 -8.33 13.54
CA VAL A 15 19.44 -8.50 14.15
C VAL A 15 18.60 -7.22 13.98
N ALA A 16 19.16 -6.03 14.18
CA ALA A 16 18.45 -4.77 14.00
C ALA A 16 17.96 -4.56 12.56
N CYS A 17 18.78 -4.90 11.54
CA CYS A 17 18.39 -4.76 10.14
C CYS A 17 17.20 -5.63 9.74
N ARG A 18 17.01 -6.81 10.36
CA ARG A 18 15.85 -7.67 10.10
C ARG A 18 14.53 -7.03 10.53
N PHE A 19 14.54 -6.15 11.52
CA PHE A 19 13.33 -5.52 12.08
C PHE A 19 12.89 -4.26 11.33
N LEU A 20 13.74 -3.66 10.50
CA LEU A 20 13.46 -2.37 9.86
C LEU A 20 12.73 -2.48 8.51
N VAL A 21 12.60 -3.68 7.93
CA VAL A 21 11.90 -3.85 6.65
C VAL A 21 10.39 -3.89 6.90
N ARG A 22 9.75 -2.72 6.86
CA ARG A 22 8.31 -2.61 6.59
C ARG A 22 8.10 -2.90 5.10
N THR A 23 7.64 -4.10 4.76
CA THR A 23 7.21 -4.39 3.38
C THR A 23 5.90 -3.64 3.13
N GLN A 24 5.97 -2.44 2.54
CA GLN A 24 4.79 -1.85 1.94
C GLN A 24 4.45 -2.67 0.69
N GLU A 25 3.23 -3.19 0.62
CA GLU A 25 2.79 -4.04 -0.49
C GLU A 25 2.71 -3.18 -1.75
N VAL A 26 3.70 -3.33 -2.64
CA VAL A 26 3.72 -2.71 -3.96
C VAL A 26 2.70 -3.42 -4.85
N CYS A 27 1.94 -2.65 -5.62
CA CYS A 27 0.92 -3.14 -6.53
C CYS A 27 0.92 -2.34 -7.83
N THR A 28 0.21 -2.82 -8.85
CA THR A 28 0.00 -2.12 -10.11
C THR A 28 -1.47 -1.75 -10.23
N THR A 29 -1.78 -0.49 -10.54
CA THR A 29 -3.18 -0.04 -10.72
C THR A 29 -3.78 -0.64 -12.00
N PRO A 30 -5.12 -0.65 -12.15
CA PRO A 30 -5.77 -1.11 -13.39
C PRO A 30 -5.31 -0.34 -14.63
N GLU A 31 -4.92 0.91 -14.44
CA GLU A 31 -4.37 1.81 -15.46
C GLU A 31 -2.87 1.59 -15.71
N ASN A 32 -2.29 0.54 -15.12
CA ASN A 32 -0.91 0.11 -15.31
C ASN A 32 0.15 1.06 -14.70
N HIS A 33 -0.22 1.82 -13.66
CA HIS A 33 0.70 2.67 -12.88
C HIS A 33 1.25 1.92 -11.67
N VAL A 34 2.47 2.27 -11.23
CA VAL A 34 3.05 1.73 -10.00
C VAL A 34 2.35 2.35 -8.79
N GLY A 35 1.96 1.51 -7.83
CA GLY A 35 1.21 1.92 -6.66
C GLY A 35 1.56 1.16 -5.39
N VAL A 36 0.87 1.53 -4.32
CA VAL A 36 0.96 0.88 -3.01
C VAL A 36 -0.42 0.52 -2.50
N CYS A 37 -0.52 -0.65 -1.85
CA CYS A 37 -1.76 -1.14 -1.27
C CYS A 37 -2.05 -0.43 0.05
N ILE A 38 -3.06 0.44 0.06
CA ILE A 38 -3.43 1.27 1.22
C ILE A 38 -4.94 1.25 1.45
N LEU A 39 -5.39 1.71 2.62
CA LEU A 39 -6.82 1.83 2.91
C LEU A 39 -7.52 2.72 1.87
N LEU A 40 -8.73 2.32 1.45
CA LEU A 40 -9.56 3.06 0.48
C LEU A 40 -9.67 4.56 0.82
N GLN A 41 -9.86 4.89 2.10
CA GLN A 41 -9.99 6.27 2.59
C GLN A 41 -8.72 7.13 2.41
N LYS A 42 -7.56 6.52 2.14
CA LYS A 42 -6.28 7.19 1.93
C LYS A 42 -5.95 7.41 0.44
N CYS A 43 -6.81 6.96 -0.46
CA CYS A 43 -6.66 7.14 -1.91
C CYS A 43 -7.81 8.02 -2.45
N PRO A 44 -7.58 9.34 -2.62
CA PRO A 44 -8.63 10.31 -2.99
C PRO A 44 -9.46 9.95 -4.23
N SER A 45 -8.82 9.49 -5.31
CA SER A 45 -9.44 9.19 -6.60
C SER A 45 -10.46 8.06 -6.49
N ILE A 46 -10.02 6.93 -5.92
CA ILE A 46 -10.86 5.75 -5.73
C ILE A 46 -11.89 6.02 -4.63
N PHE A 47 -11.52 6.75 -3.58
CA PHE A 47 -12.47 7.14 -2.53
C PHE A 47 -13.62 7.98 -3.11
N ALA A 48 -13.30 9.04 -3.86
CA ALA A 48 -14.30 9.89 -4.51
C ALA A 48 -15.21 9.08 -5.43
N SER A 49 -14.64 8.14 -6.20
CA SER A 49 -15.42 7.24 -7.04
C SER A 49 -16.28 6.25 -6.23
N SER A 50 -15.82 5.79 -5.08
CA SER A 50 -16.61 4.88 -4.23
C SER A 50 -17.72 5.59 -3.45
N SER A 51 -17.55 6.89 -3.16
CA SER A 51 -18.44 7.68 -2.29
C SER A 51 -19.45 8.54 -3.04
N ASP A 52 -19.43 8.52 -4.36
CA ASP A 52 -20.36 9.29 -5.17
C ASP A 52 -21.62 8.48 -5.44
N PHE A 53 -22.62 8.77 -4.60
CA PHE A 53 -23.95 8.17 -4.60
C PHE A 53 -24.95 8.88 -5.52
N GLU A 54 -24.59 10.05 -6.07
CA GLU A 54 -25.48 10.78 -6.98
C GLU A 54 -25.40 10.23 -8.40
N THR A 55 -24.26 9.67 -8.79
CA THR A 55 -24.11 9.00 -10.09
C THR A 55 -24.53 7.53 -10.02
N PRO A 56 -25.28 7.04 -11.03
CA PRO A 56 -25.56 5.61 -11.15
C PRO A 56 -24.27 4.81 -11.28
N LEU A 57 -24.15 3.73 -10.50
CA LEU A 57 -23.00 2.83 -10.58
C LEU A 57 -23.02 2.10 -11.94
N THR A 58 -22.08 2.44 -12.81
CA THR A 58 -21.89 1.74 -14.09
C THR A 58 -21.07 0.46 -13.89
N LEU A 59 -21.20 -0.51 -14.81
CA LEU A 59 -20.39 -1.74 -14.78
C LEU A 59 -18.90 -1.43 -14.85
N GLU A 60 -18.49 -0.51 -15.73
CA GLU A 60 -17.10 -0.11 -15.88
C GLU A 60 -16.51 0.49 -14.60
N ARG A 61 -17.30 1.32 -13.88
CA ARG A 61 -16.90 1.87 -12.59
C ARG A 61 -16.77 0.78 -11.53
N LEU A 62 -17.71 -0.16 -11.50
CA LEU A 62 -17.69 -1.29 -10.58
C LEU A 62 -16.47 -2.19 -10.84
N ASP A 63 -16.19 -2.51 -12.10
CA ASP A 63 -15.03 -3.31 -12.50
C ASP A 63 -13.73 -2.61 -12.07
N PHE A 64 -13.61 -1.30 -12.32
CA PHE A 64 -12.47 -0.50 -11.84
C PHE A 64 -12.29 -0.56 -10.32
N LEU A 65 -13.38 -0.44 -9.54
CA LEU A 65 -13.35 -0.54 -8.07
C LEU A 65 -12.90 -1.92 -7.59
N ILE A 66 -13.33 -2.98 -8.27
CA ILE A 66 -12.96 -4.37 -7.96
C ILE A 66 -11.51 -4.64 -8.32
N GLU A 67 -11.07 -4.27 -9.53
CA GLU A 67 -9.69 -4.45 -10.00
C GLU A 67 -8.69 -3.65 -9.18
N SER A 68 -9.12 -2.52 -8.63
CA SER A 68 -8.29 -1.71 -7.74
C SER A 68 -8.13 -2.32 -6.34
N GLN A 69 -8.95 -3.30 -5.93
CA GLN A 69 -8.86 -3.89 -4.59
C GLN A 69 -7.63 -4.80 -4.47
N CYS A 70 -6.75 -4.49 -3.52
CA CYS A 70 -5.51 -5.25 -3.27
C CYS A 70 -5.55 -6.09 -1.98
N GLY A 71 -6.52 -5.86 -1.10
CA GLY A 71 -6.67 -6.62 0.14
C GLY A 71 -7.59 -5.96 1.16
N PHE A 72 -7.44 -6.36 2.43
CA PHE A 72 -8.24 -5.85 3.55
C PHE A 72 -7.36 -5.56 4.78
N ASP A 73 -7.78 -4.58 5.59
CA ASP A 73 -7.30 -4.35 6.95
C ASP A 73 -8.47 -4.55 7.93
N GLY A 74 -8.63 -5.78 8.41
CA GLY A 74 -9.84 -6.20 9.12
C GLY A 74 -11.06 -6.13 8.22
N ILE A 75 -11.98 -5.21 8.51
CA ILE A 75 -13.19 -4.95 7.70
C ILE A 75 -13.01 -3.85 6.65
N ASN A 76 -11.87 -3.15 6.68
CA ASN A 76 -11.65 -2.00 5.83
C ASN A 76 -11.01 -2.45 4.51
N PRO A 77 -11.60 -2.15 3.34
CA PRO A 77 -11.00 -2.50 2.07
C PRO A 77 -9.73 -1.69 1.82
N LYS A 78 -8.73 -2.36 1.25
CA LYS A 78 -7.51 -1.73 0.72
C LYS A 78 -7.58 -1.72 -0.81
N VAL A 79 -7.04 -0.65 -1.38
CA VAL A 79 -6.96 -0.43 -2.81
C VAL A 79 -5.53 -0.11 -3.23
N CYS A 80 -5.20 -0.44 -4.47
CA CYS A 80 -3.95 -0.06 -5.09
C CYS A 80 -4.02 1.41 -5.51
N CYS A 81 -3.28 2.27 -4.82
CA CYS A 81 -3.22 3.70 -5.11
C CYS A 81 -1.90 4.04 -5.80
N SER A 82 -1.93 4.83 -6.88
CA SER A 82 -0.70 5.19 -7.60
C SER A 82 0.23 6.02 -6.73
N VAL A 83 1.55 5.85 -6.89
CA VAL A 83 2.53 6.66 -6.15
C VAL A 83 2.48 8.13 -6.55
N GLU A 84 2.05 8.40 -7.78
CA GLU A 84 1.88 9.75 -8.34
C GLU A 84 0.79 10.53 -7.58
N GLU A 85 -0.33 9.87 -7.29
CA GLU A 85 -1.42 10.47 -6.52
C GLU A 85 -1.02 10.73 -5.07
N LEU A 86 -0.29 9.80 -4.46
CA LEU A 86 0.18 9.94 -3.08
C LEU A 86 1.24 11.02 -2.89
N GLN A 87 1.97 11.38 -3.94
CA GLN A 87 2.92 12.51 -3.92
C GLN A 87 2.24 13.87 -4.08
N SER A 88 0.96 13.88 -4.49
CA SER A 88 0.17 15.10 -4.67
C SER A 88 -0.64 15.51 -3.43
N LEU A 89 -0.59 14.70 -2.36
CA LEU A 89 -1.17 14.94 -1.04
C LEU A 89 -0.17 15.62 -0.09
#